data_AF-A0A7L1H5R4-F1
#
_entry.id   AF-A0A7L1H5R4-F1
#
_cell.length_a   1.000
_cell.length_b   1.000
_cell.length_c   1.000
_cell.angle_alpha   90.00
_cell.angle_beta   90.00
_cell.angle_gamma   90.00
#
_symmetry.space_group_name_H-M   'P 1'
#
loop_
_entity.id
_entity.type
_entity.pdbx_description
1 polymer ?
#
loop_
_entity_poly.entity_id
_entity_poly.type
_entity_poly.pdbx_seq_one_letter_code
_entity_poly.pdbx_strand_id
1 'polypeptide(L)'
;QVGRSTESPIDFVVTDTISGSQNNDETQITQSTISRFACRIVCDRSPPYTARIFAAGFDSSKNIFLGEKAAKWKNPDGHMDGLTTNGVLVMHPKGGFTEESKPGVWREISVCGDVYTLRETRSAQQRGKLV
;
A
#
# COMPACT_ATOMS: atom_id res chain seq x y z
N GLN A 1 2.95 11.67 -1.97
CA GLN A 1 3.08 10.24 -2.23
C GLN A 1 4.16 9.67 -1.34
N VAL A 2 4.01 8.40 -0.96
CA VAL A 2 4.95 7.70 -0.08
C VAL A 2 5.69 6.64 -0.90
N GLY A 3 6.98 6.45 -0.65
CA GLY A 3 7.76 5.40 -1.29
C GLY A 3 9.23 5.46 -0.92
N ARG A 4 10.04 4.51 -1.40
CA ARG A 4 11.49 4.52 -1.12
C ARG A 4 12.30 5.42 -2.06
N SER A 5 11.72 5.85 -3.18
CA SER A 5 12.44 6.72 -4.11
C SER A 5 12.68 8.09 -3.47
N THR A 6 13.79 8.73 -3.80
CA THR A 6 14.09 10.12 -3.44
C THR A 6 13.77 11.09 -4.57
N GLU A 7 13.12 10.61 -5.63
CA GLU A 7 12.67 11.46 -6.74
C GLU A 7 11.58 12.44 -6.29
N SER A 8 11.51 13.57 -7.01
CA SER A 8 10.60 14.68 -6.72
C SER A 8 9.12 14.30 -6.50
N PRO A 9 8.51 13.30 -7.16
CA PRO A 9 7.10 12.94 -6.91
C PRO A 9 6.82 12.33 -5.52
N ILE A 10 7.84 12.01 -4.72
CA ILE A 10 7.71 11.48 -3.37
C ILE A 10 7.72 12.62 -2.36
N ASP A 11 6.63 12.73 -1.60
CA ASP A 11 6.50 13.73 -0.52
C ASP A 11 7.07 13.19 0.80
N PHE A 12 7.06 11.86 0.98
CA PHE A 12 7.57 11.22 2.19
C PHE A 12 8.34 9.93 1.85
N VAL A 13 9.65 9.97 2.08
CA VAL A 13 10.57 8.87 1.79
C VAL A 13 10.56 7.88 2.95
N VAL A 14 10.38 6.59 2.65
CA VAL A 14 10.38 5.51 3.65
C VAL A 14 11.35 4.41 3.24
N THR A 15 12.14 3.93 4.20
CA THR A 15 13.07 2.81 4.05
C THR A 15 12.63 1.62 4.90
N ASP A 16 13.10 0.43 4.56
CA ASP A 16 12.80 -0.80 5.30
C ASP A 16 13.21 -0.68 6.77
N THR A 17 12.40 -1.25 7.65
CA THR A 17 12.65 -1.29 9.09
C THR A 17 13.13 -2.68 9.51
N ILE A 18 14.07 -2.74 10.45
CA ILE A 18 14.43 -4.01 11.11
C ILE A 18 13.32 -4.35 12.11
N SER A 19 12.84 -5.59 12.08
CA SER A 19 11.85 -6.04 13.06
C SER A 19 12.49 -6.06 14.45
N GLY A 20 11.80 -5.55 15.48
CA GLY A 20 12.37 -5.39 16.83
C GLY A 20 12.90 -6.69 17.49
N SER A 21 12.51 -7.86 16.99
CA SER A 21 13.03 -9.16 17.42
C SER A 21 14.37 -9.58 16.78
N GLN A 22 14.92 -8.79 15.84
CA GLN A 22 16.17 -9.06 15.12
C GLN A 22 17.22 -7.93 15.29
N ASN A 23 17.13 -7.14 16.36
CA ASN A 23 18.16 -6.13 16.70
C ASN A 23 19.45 -6.79 17.22
N ASN A 24 20.13 -7.56 16.38
CA ASN A 24 21.58 -7.71 16.47
C ASN A 24 22.18 -6.62 15.58
N ASP A 25 23.07 -5.81 16.13
CA ASP A 25 23.68 -4.58 15.55
C ASP A 25 24.39 -4.75 14.18
N GLU A 26 24.39 -5.96 13.61
CA GLU A 26 25.06 -6.28 12.34
C GLU A 26 24.11 -6.51 11.15
N THR A 27 22.79 -6.43 11.35
CA THR A 27 21.84 -6.76 10.27
C THR A 27 21.63 -5.59 9.30
N GLN A 28 22.53 -5.42 8.32
CA GLN A 28 22.32 -4.48 7.22
C GLN A 28 21.19 -4.96 6.30
N ILE A 29 20.16 -4.12 6.09
CA ILE A 29 19.13 -4.39 5.09
C ILE A 29 19.73 -4.13 3.70
N THR A 30 20.13 -5.21 3.02
CA THR A 30 20.72 -5.14 1.68
C THR A 30 19.69 -5.15 0.55
N GLN A 31 18.46 -5.61 0.83
CA GLN A 31 17.38 -5.69 -0.16
C GLN A 31 16.10 -5.06 0.38
N SER A 32 15.62 -4.04 -0.32
CA SER A 32 14.38 -3.34 0.00
C SER A 32 13.18 -4.03 -0.66
N THR A 33 12.12 -4.23 0.11
CA THR A 33 10.83 -4.74 -0.42
C THR A 33 9.80 -3.63 -0.62
N ILE A 34 10.13 -2.40 -0.19
CA ILE A 34 9.29 -1.21 -0.35
C ILE A 34 9.35 -0.72 -1.80
N SER A 35 8.18 -0.45 -2.37
CA SER A 35 8.08 0.09 -3.72
C SER A 35 8.65 1.52 -3.81
N ARG A 36 9.26 1.86 -4.95
CA ARG A 36 9.77 3.22 -5.22
C ARG A 36 8.67 4.29 -5.08
N PHE A 37 7.48 3.99 -5.62
CA PHE A 37 6.27 4.80 -5.51
C PHE A 37 5.16 3.92 -4.92
N ALA A 38 5.06 3.87 -3.59
CA ALA A 38 4.34 2.82 -2.88
C ALA A 38 2.84 3.07 -2.74
N CYS A 39 2.44 4.26 -2.29
CA CYS A 39 1.04 4.62 -2.11
C CYS A 39 0.80 6.13 -2.19
N ARG A 40 -0.49 6.47 -2.29
CA ARG A 40 -0.99 7.85 -2.24
C ARG A 40 -1.97 7.98 -1.08
N ILE A 41 -1.84 9.05 -0.31
CA ILE A 41 -2.85 9.50 0.63
C ILE A 41 -3.47 10.75 0.00
N VAL A 42 -4.77 10.70 -0.26
CA VAL A 42 -5.52 11.79 -0.89
C VAL A 42 -6.52 12.31 0.13
N CYS A 43 -6.42 13.59 0.44
CA CYS A 43 -7.30 14.25 1.41
C CYS A 43 -8.24 15.23 0.70
N ASP A 44 -9.50 15.22 1.11
CA ASP A 44 -10.46 16.24 0.69
C ASP A 44 -9.97 17.62 1.17
N ARG A 45 -10.05 18.64 0.30
CA ARG A 45 -9.56 20.00 0.61
C ARG A 45 -10.57 20.84 1.40
N SER A 46 -11.78 20.34 1.58
CA SER A 46 -12.84 20.93 2.36
C SER A 46 -13.19 20.04 3.56
N PRO A 47 -13.73 20.59 4.66
CA PRO A 47 -14.23 19.79 5.77
C PRO A 47 -15.17 18.66 5.29
N PRO A 48 -15.08 17.44 5.85
CA PRO A 48 -14.31 17.06 7.04
C PRO A 48 -12.85 16.62 6.75
N TYR A 49 -12.30 16.96 5.58
CA TYR A 49 -10.93 16.62 5.17
C TYR A 49 -10.64 15.11 5.15
N THR A 50 -11.62 14.31 4.71
CA THR A 50 -11.49 12.85 4.66
C THR A 50 -10.25 12.43 3.90
N ALA A 51 -9.42 11.61 4.53
CA ALA A 51 -8.24 11.00 3.92
C ALA A 51 -8.58 9.61 3.38
N ARG A 52 -8.12 9.31 2.17
CA ARG A 52 -8.23 8.00 1.52
C ARG A 52 -6.85 7.55 1.07
N ILE A 53 -6.61 6.24 1.12
CA ILE A 53 -5.36 5.64 0.66
C ILE A 53 -5.58 4.85 -0.62
N PHE A 54 -4.61 4.92 -1.53
CA PHE A 54 -4.60 4.21 -2.79
C PHE A 54 -3.25 3.53 -2.97
N ALA A 55 -3.23 2.32 -3.52
CA ALA A 55 -1.98 1.66 -3.86
C ALA A 55 -1.31 2.33 -5.07
N ALA A 56 0.02 2.16 -5.11
CA ALA A 56 0.94 2.79 -6.06
C ALA A 56 1.00 4.33 -5.96
N GLY A 57 2.13 4.87 -6.40
CA GLY A 57 2.30 6.30 -6.68
C GLY A 57 2.68 6.54 -8.13
N PHE A 58 2.42 7.76 -8.60
CA PHE A 58 2.87 8.26 -9.89
C PHE A 58 4.37 8.48 -9.89
N ASP A 59 5.03 8.03 -10.94
CA ASP A 59 6.43 8.31 -11.21
C ASP A 59 6.67 9.74 -11.73
N SER A 60 7.92 10.05 -12.07
CA SER A 60 8.35 11.34 -12.62
C SER A 60 7.70 11.67 -13.98
N SER A 61 7.15 10.66 -14.67
CA SER A 61 6.37 10.81 -15.91
C SER A 61 4.87 10.90 -15.65
N LYS A 62 4.44 11.03 -14.39
CA LYS A 62 3.04 11.08 -13.96
C LYS A 62 2.25 9.81 -14.30
N ASN A 63 2.92 8.65 -14.36
CA ASN A 63 2.32 7.36 -14.68
C ASN A 63 2.38 6.40 -13.49
N ILE A 64 1.40 5.49 -13.41
CA ILE A 64 1.45 4.32 -12.53
C ILE A 64 1.78 3.10 -13.40
N PHE A 65 2.94 2.50 -13.15
CA PHE A 65 3.32 1.26 -13.80
C PHE A 65 3.01 0.05 -12.91
N LEU A 66 2.15 -0.83 -13.40
CA LEU A 66 1.90 -2.13 -12.80
C LEU A 66 2.67 -3.20 -13.58
N GLY A 67 3.72 -3.74 -12.96
CA GLY A 67 4.56 -4.77 -13.58
C GLY A 67 3.76 -5.99 -14.07
N GLU A 68 4.36 -6.79 -14.94
CA GLU A 68 3.68 -7.91 -15.62
C GLU A 68 2.96 -8.85 -14.63
N LYS A 69 3.61 -9.19 -13.52
CA LYS A 69 3.08 -10.06 -12.46
C LYS A 69 2.00 -9.43 -11.57
N ALA A 70 1.73 -8.13 -11.71
CA ALA A 70 0.69 -7.46 -10.95
C ALA A 70 -0.71 -7.92 -11.39
N ALA A 71 -1.59 -8.20 -10.44
CA ALA A 71 -2.99 -8.50 -10.72
C ALA A 71 -3.67 -7.27 -11.32
N LYS A 72 -4.32 -7.42 -12.48
CA LYS A 72 -5.00 -6.36 -13.24
C LYS A 72 -6.33 -6.91 -13.75
N TRP A 73 -7.41 -6.16 -13.63
CA TRP A 73 -8.74 -6.58 -14.07
C TRP A 73 -9.60 -5.37 -14.44
N LYS A 74 -10.73 -5.61 -15.13
CA LYS A 74 -11.81 -4.63 -15.24
C LYS A 74 -12.79 -4.82 -14.08
N ASN A 75 -13.11 -3.75 -13.36
CA ASN A 75 -14.13 -3.76 -12.32
C ASN A 75 -15.55 -3.83 -12.97
N PRO A 76 -16.63 -4.01 -12.18
CA PRO A 76 -17.99 -4.08 -12.72
C PRO A 76 -18.42 -2.86 -13.55
N ASP A 77 -17.85 -1.69 -13.26
CA ASP A 77 -18.10 -0.44 -14.01
C ASP A 77 -17.30 -0.35 -15.32
N GLY A 78 -16.47 -1.36 -15.63
CA GLY A 78 -15.66 -1.43 -16.84
C GLY A 78 -14.32 -0.69 -16.77
N HIS A 79 -13.99 -0.08 -15.63
CA HIS A 79 -12.71 0.58 -15.40
C HIS A 79 -11.61 -0.43 -15.05
N MET A 80 -10.39 -0.15 -15.50
CA MET A 80 -9.23 -0.96 -15.12
C MET A 80 -8.81 -0.65 -13.69
N ASP A 81 -8.59 -1.70 -12.90
CA ASP A 81 -7.98 -1.64 -11.57
C ASP A 81 -6.88 -2.71 -11.45
N GLY A 82 -6.10 -2.65 -10.39
CA GLY A 82 -5.05 -3.62 -10.13
C GLY A 82 -4.48 -3.55 -8.72
N LEU A 83 -3.67 -4.54 -8.39
CA LEU A 83 -2.88 -4.59 -7.15
C LEU A 83 -1.39 -4.44 -7.49
N THR A 84 -0.64 -3.70 -6.69
CA THR A 84 0.82 -3.67 -6.81
C THR A 84 1.42 -5.03 -6.50
N THR A 85 2.63 -5.35 -6.98
CA THR A 85 3.22 -6.68 -6.81
C THR A 85 3.20 -7.18 -5.36
N ASN A 86 3.60 -6.34 -4.40
CA ASN A 86 3.70 -6.72 -2.97
C ASN A 86 2.51 -6.26 -2.10
N GLY A 87 1.56 -5.53 -2.70
CA GLY A 87 0.38 -5.00 -2.02
C GLY A 87 0.63 -3.82 -1.08
N VAL A 88 -0.41 -3.01 -0.87
CA VAL A 88 -0.50 -2.01 0.20
C VAL A 88 -1.58 -2.49 1.15
N LEU A 89 -1.20 -2.76 2.40
CA LEU A 89 -2.09 -3.32 3.41
C LEU A 89 -2.49 -2.27 4.44
N VAL A 90 -3.76 -2.27 4.82
CA VAL A 90 -4.32 -1.36 5.83
C VAL A 90 -5.09 -2.16 6.88
N MET A 91 -4.98 -1.75 8.14
CA MET A 91 -5.75 -2.28 9.25
C MET A 91 -6.31 -1.11 10.05
N HIS A 92 -7.63 -1.08 10.21
CA HIS A 92 -8.28 -0.22 11.20
C HIS A 92 -8.38 -0.99 12.52
N PRO A 93 -7.73 -0.54 13.61
CA PRO A 93 -7.84 -1.22 14.89
C PRO A 93 -9.28 -1.17 15.43
N LYS A 94 -9.68 -2.22 16.14
CA LYS A 94 -10.98 -2.25 16.82
C LYS A 94 -10.88 -1.44 18.11
N GLY A 95 -11.79 -0.51 18.32
CA GLY A 95 -11.75 0.41 19.46
C GLY A 95 -11.01 1.73 19.18
N GLY A 96 -10.49 1.94 17.96
CA GLY A 96 -9.81 3.18 17.59
C GLY A 96 -8.31 3.13 17.85
N PHE A 97 -7.72 4.27 18.24
CA PHE A 97 -6.31 4.38 18.63
C PHE A 97 -6.23 4.72 20.12
N THR A 98 -6.59 3.74 20.94
CA THR A 98 -6.59 3.80 22.42
C THR A 98 -5.80 2.63 23.02
N GLU A 99 -5.53 2.64 24.32
CA GLU A 99 -4.80 1.55 24.99
C GLU A 99 -5.55 0.21 24.95
N GLU A 100 -6.88 0.23 24.88
CA GLU A 100 -7.74 -0.96 24.81
C GLU A 100 -7.92 -1.49 23.37
N SER A 101 -7.23 -0.87 22.40
CA SER A 101 -7.40 -1.18 21.00
C SER A 101 -6.94 -2.60 20.68
N LYS A 102 -7.76 -3.32 19.94
CA LYS A 102 -7.46 -4.67 19.48
C LYS A 102 -7.08 -4.65 18.00
N PRO A 103 -6.20 -5.55 17.55
CA PRO A 103 -5.90 -5.69 16.14
C PRO A 103 -7.17 -5.85 15.30
N GLY A 104 -7.24 -5.07 14.23
CA GLY A 104 -8.26 -5.20 13.20
C GLY A 104 -7.94 -6.34 12.24
N VAL A 105 -8.68 -6.37 11.13
CA VAL A 105 -8.38 -7.29 10.03
C VAL A 105 -7.60 -6.51 8.98
N TRP A 106 -6.47 -7.07 8.54
CA TRP A 106 -5.72 -6.52 7.42
C TRP A 106 -6.50 -6.69 6.12
N ARG A 107 -6.48 -5.63 5.32
CA ARG A 107 -7.07 -5.56 3.99
C ARG A 107 -6.05 -5.03 3.01
N GLU A 108 -6.17 -5.46 1.76
CA GLU A 108 -5.35 -4.98 0.67
C GLU A 108 -6.10 -3.89 -0.10
N ILE A 109 -5.40 -2.80 -0.41
CA ILE A 109 -5.94 -1.65 -1.13
C ILE A 109 -5.51 -1.72 -2.60
N SER A 110 -6.45 -1.50 -3.52
CA SER A 110 -6.15 -1.45 -4.95
C SER A 110 -5.62 -0.09 -5.41
N VAL A 111 -5.19 -0.01 -6.68
CA VAL A 111 -4.73 1.24 -7.29
C VAL A 111 -5.88 2.26 -7.39
N CYS A 112 -7.10 1.80 -7.62
CA CYS A 112 -8.31 2.61 -7.61
C CYS A 112 -8.93 2.82 -6.21
N GLY A 113 -8.38 2.20 -5.17
CA GLY A 113 -8.79 2.43 -3.77
C GLY A 113 -9.85 1.47 -3.24
N ASP A 114 -10.18 0.42 -4.01
CA ASP A 114 -11.08 -0.64 -3.56
C ASP A 114 -10.40 -1.52 -2.49
N VAL A 115 -11.23 -2.13 -1.63
CA VAL A 115 -10.78 -2.90 -0.47
C VAL A 115 -10.97 -4.39 -0.74
N TYR A 116 -9.88 -5.15 -0.61
CA TYR A 116 -9.86 -6.59 -0.80
C TYR A 116 -9.42 -7.30 0.47
N THR A 117 -9.85 -8.56 0.64
CA THR A 117 -9.20 -9.47 1.59
C THR A 117 -7.75 -9.68 1.20
N LEU A 118 -6.94 -10.21 2.12
CA LEU A 118 -5.58 -10.62 1.79
C LEU A 118 -5.57 -11.70 0.70
N ARG A 119 -4.49 -11.73 -0.07
CA ARG A 119 -4.13 -12.87 -0.92
C ARG A 119 -3.73 -14.06 -0.04
N GLU A 120 -3.69 -15.25 -0.63
CA GLU A 120 -3.26 -16.47 0.08
C GLU A 120 -1.83 -16.34 0.62
N THR A 121 -0.92 -15.83 -0.21
CA THR A 121 0.44 -15.47 0.17
C THR A 121 0.78 -14.08 -0.31
N ARG A 122 1.72 -13.41 0.38
CA ARG A 122 2.17 -12.08 -0.05
C ARG A 122 2.78 -12.18 -1.45
N SER A 123 2.40 -11.24 -2.30
CA SER A 123 2.83 -11.18 -3.70
C SER A 123 2.26 -12.26 -4.64
N ALA A 124 1.31 -13.08 -4.18
CA ALA A 124 0.56 -13.98 -5.07
C ALA A 124 -0.16 -13.21 -6.18
N GLN A 125 -0.27 -13.78 -7.38
CA GLN A 125 -0.97 -13.13 -8.49
C GLN A 125 -2.49 -13.10 -8.30
N GLN A 126 -3.03 -14.05 -7.54
CA GLN A 126 -4.45 -14.12 -7.26
C GLN A 126 -4.85 -13.05 -6.23
N ARG A 127 -5.73 -12.14 -6.63
CA ARG A 127 -6.33 -11.14 -5.73
C ARG A 127 -7.23 -11.80 -4.69
N GLY A 128 -7.37 -11.15 -3.53
CA GLY A 128 -8.38 -11.49 -2.55
C GLY A 128 -9.82 -11.22 -3.04
N LYS A 129 -10.79 -11.44 -2.15
CA LYS A 129 -12.20 -11.14 -2.40
C LYS A 129 -12.46 -9.65 -2.16
N LEU A 130 -13.28 -9.03 -2.99
CA LEU A 130 -13.78 -7.67 -2.75
C LEU A 130 -14.60 -7.65 -1.45
N VAL A 131 -14.47 -6.57 -0.67
CA VAL A 131 -15.14 -6.38 0.63
C VAL A 131 -16.24 -5.34 0.52
#